data_AF-B1C6B3-F1
#
_entry.id   AF-B1C6B3-F1
#
_cell.length_a   1.000
_cell.length_b   1.000
_cell.length_c   1.000
_cell.angle_alpha   90.00
_cell.angle_beta   90.00
_cell.angle_gamma   90.00
#
_symmetry.space_group_name_H-M   'P 1'
#
loop_
_entity.id
_entity.type
_entity.pdbx_description
1 polymer ?
#
loop_
_entity_poly.entity_id
_entity_poly.type
_entity_poly.pdbx_seq_one_letter_code
_entity_poly.pdbx_strand_id
1 'polypeptide(L)'
;MFLIFGPKINLDYNETISKLYFILADDRNVKSGIENYEISYKYKNRNDRTDDFDFFSYDLSSGEWDTSIKNLSFKIKMPKSFGSNKIYITSSEHRNNNVEYKVKNNIIYGNIKKPLKNNEILNVSITLPEGYYRNMPEIKSNDSFYVILVLSILFLLFTYFIFLKYGRDKDINPVKSFYPPCDLDPLEVGYIYNTDFVEKDFVSLIVYFAVHGYLKIKKVLNNNRMYNYYEDYCFSKVKELPDNSPEHQKIMFDGLFNNREYVTAIELQGTNIDNVYNKVKFSMDKEFGKKTSKNLMTGRRKRLYLSLVLFILSIINIFSYVFYINRDMKASVFIGILLSIACMVIFLFIIYFVNKVDLQDRIKIVGVPILVYWLFIIYFTYKFVYFINIPLFLLTCLSLFISAVFIGLVIKISDYGFYNLSRILGLKQFLDDCNKRELKNIIRENPIYFYEILPYAYVLNVNDYSIEFLAGENKLRQDWYIPLNEEEYENESICNICKNLSLMLNSYEVLKEQLANELQRKF
;
A
#
# COMPACT_ATOMS: atom_id res chain seq x y z
N MET A 1 -10.18 40.27 -25.37
CA MET A 1 -9.35 41.42 -25.77
C MET A 1 -10.19 42.24 -26.74
N PHE A 2 -10.50 43.49 -26.41
CA PHE A 2 -11.35 44.34 -27.25
C PHE A 2 -10.53 45.54 -27.72
N LEU A 3 -10.62 45.84 -29.02
CA LEU A 3 -9.98 46.97 -29.68
C LEU A 3 -11.09 47.94 -30.10
N ILE A 4 -11.01 49.20 -29.66
CA ILE A 4 -12.05 50.19 -29.90
C ILE A 4 -11.40 51.46 -30.46
N PHE A 5 -11.93 51.97 -31.56
CA PHE A 5 -11.44 53.15 -32.28
C PHE A 5 -12.46 54.29 -32.20
N GLY A 6 -12.00 55.53 -31.97
CA GLY A 6 -12.82 56.75 -32.11
C GLY A 6 -12.57 57.83 -31.05
N PRO A 7 -12.95 59.09 -31.31
CA PRO A 7 -12.73 60.23 -30.41
C PRO A 7 -13.62 60.21 -29.15
N LYS A 8 -14.72 59.46 -29.18
CA LYS A 8 -15.62 59.28 -28.05
C LYS A 8 -16.01 57.81 -27.92
N ILE A 9 -15.71 57.21 -26.77
CA ILE A 9 -15.92 55.79 -26.51
C ILE A 9 -16.80 55.63 -25.26
N ASN A 10 -17.91 54.89 -25.38
CA ASN A 10 -18.79 54.54 -24.26
C ASN A 10 -18.93 53.01 -24.16
N LEU A 11 -18.55 52.44 -23.01
CA LEU A 11 -18.53 51.00 -22.80
C LEU A 11 -19.45 50.59 -21.64
N ASP A 12 -20.43 49.76 -21.98
CA ASP A 12 -21.37 49.14 -21.04
C ASP A 12 -21.31 47.61 -21.24
N TYR A 13 -20.23 46.99 -20.77
CA TYR A 13 -20.03 45.55 -20.85
C TYR A 13 -20.42 44.87 -19.54
N ASN A 14 -21.21 43.80 -19.65
CA ASN A 14 -21.59 42.94 -18.53
C ASN A 14 -20.62 41.76 -18.30
N GLU A 15 -19.51 41.69 -19.04
CA GLU A 15 -18.53 40.60 -18.92
C GLU A 15 -17.32 40.97 -18.05
N THR A 16 -16.71 39.95 -17.42
CA THR A 16 -15.53 40.15 -16.56
C THR A 16 -14.28 40.29 -17.44
N ILE A 17 -13.84 41.52 -17.69
CA ILE A 17 -12.66 41.80 -18.50
C ILE A 17 -11.44 41.94 -17.58
N SER A 18 -10.38 41.16 -17.83
CA SER A 18 -9.12 41.22 -17.06
C SER A 18 -8.24 42.41 -17.45
N LYS A 19 -8.26 42.80 -18.74
CA LYS A 19 -7.54 43.96 -19.28
C LYS A 19 -8.31 44.58 -20.45
N LEU A 20 -8.40 45.90 -20.46
CA LEU A 20 -9.01 46.69 -21.53
C LEU A 20 -7.93 47.59 -22.14
N TYR A 21 -7.72 47.46 -23.45
CA TYR A 21 -6.75 48.27 -24.19
C TYR A 21 -7.50 49.31 -25.02
N PHE A 22 -7.14 50.58 -24.85
CA PHE A 22 -7.64 51.66 -25.70
C PHE A 22 -6.56 51.97 -26.74
N ILE A 23 -6.85 51.74 -28.02
CA ILE A 23 -5.98 52.17 -29.12
C ILE A 23 -6.51 53.51 -29.61
N LEU A 24 -5.77 54.58 -29.30
CA LEU A 24 -6.18 55.95 -29.63
C LEU A 24 -5.91 56.30 -31.12
N ALA A 25 -4.90 55.67 -31.74
CA ALA A 25 -4.58 55.85 -33.17
C ALA A 25 -3.90 54.59 -33.77
N ASP A 26 -4.12 54.35 -35.07
CA ASP A 26 -3.40 53.38 -35.93
C ASP A 26 -2.43 54.15 -36.84
N ASP A 27 -1.28 53.57 -37.21
CA ASP A 27 -0.19 54.19 -37.98
C ASP A 27 -0.64 54.82 -39.31
N ARG A 28 -1.81 54.39 -39.82
CA ARG A 28 -2.41 54.87 -41.06
C ARG A 28 -3.23 56.15 -40.94
N ASN A 29 -3.59 56.57 -39.71
CA ASN A 29 -4.50 57.70 -39.44
C ASN A 29 -3.95 58.67 -38.37
N VAL A 30 -2.65 58.65 -38.07
CA VAL A 30 -2.02 59.59 -37.12
C VAL A 30 -2.06 61.00 -37.70
N LYS A 31 -3.02 61.81 -37.24
CA LYS A 31 -3.03 63.25 -37.50
C LYS A 31 -1.95 63.90 -36.65
N SER A 32 -1.08 64.70 -37.26
CA SER A 32 -0.14 65.53 -36.54
C SER A 32 -0.88 66.69 -35.87
N GLY A 33 -0.72 66.84 -34.55
CA GLY A 33 -1.37 67.90 -33.80
C GLY A 33 -1.85 67.46 -32.41
N ILE A 34 -2.64 68.33 -31.78
CA ILE A 34 -3.28 68.06 -30.49
C ILE A 34 -4.65 67.47 -30.79
N GLU A 35 -4.87 66.22 -30.35
CA GLU A 35 -6.15 65.51 -30.47
C GLU A 35 -6.79 65.34 -29.09
N ASN A 36 -8.12 65.40 -29.04
CA ASN A 36 -8.90 65.26 -27.81
C ASN A 36 -9.74 63.98 -27.85
N TYR A 37 -9.63 63.17 -26.79
CA TYR A 37 -10.37 61.91 -26.65
C TYR A 37 -11.22 61.92 -25.37
N GLU A 38 -12.43 61.38 -25.46
CA GLU A 38 -13.33 61.19 -24.31
C GLU A 38 -13.65 59.70 -24.14
N ILE A 39 -13.26 59.12 -23.00
CA ILE A 39 -13.49 57.71 -22.69
C ILE A 39 -14.41 57.61 -21.47
N SER A 40 -15.51 56.87 -21.62
CA SER A 40 -16.48 56.61 -20.57
C SER A 40 -16.76 55.11 -20.47
N TYR A 41 -16.78 54.58 -19.25
CA TYR A 41 -17.09 53.18 -18.97
C TYR A 41 -17.76 53.03 -17.60
N LYS A 42 -18.53 51.96 -17.45
CA LYS A 42 -19.00 51.49 -16.14
C LYS A 42 -18.07 50.41 -15.63
N TYR A 43 -17.60 50.57 -14.39
CA TYR A 43 -16.78 49.60 -13.69
C TYR A 43 -17.53 49.07 -12.48
N LYS A 44 -17.60 47.74 -12.34
CA LYS A 44 -18.20 47.06 -11.20
C LYS A 44 -17.08 46.62 -10.25
N ASN A 45 -16.99 47.27 -9.09
CA ASN A 45 -15.97 46.94 -8.11
C ASN A 45 -16.26 45.58 -7.44
N ARG A 46 -15.21 44.90 -6.97
CA ARG A 46 -15.32 43.63 -6.25
C ARG A 46 -15.48 43.86 -4.75
N ASN A 47 -16.09 42.90 -4.05
CA ASN A 47 -16.10 42.84 -2.59
C ASN A 47 -14.64 42.78 -2.06
N ASP A 48 -14.36 43.58 -1.04
CA ASP A 48 -13.05 43.80 -0.38
C ASP A 48 -12.65 42.70 0.61
N ARG A 49 -13.51 41.70 0.83
CA ARG A 49 -13.24 40.46 1.58
C ARG A 49 -12.88 40.69 3.05
N THR A 50 -13.39 41.78 3.62
CA THR A 50 -13.23 42.13 5.04
C THR A 50 -14.59 42.55 5.59
N ASP A 51 -14.86 42.22 6.84
CA ASP A 51 -16.11 42.60 7.52
C ASP A 51 -15.95 43.90 8.34
N ASP A 52 -14.74 44.47 8.36
CA ASP A 52 -14.38 45.59 9.24
C ASP A 52 -14.59 46.97 8.60
N PHE A 53 -14.49 47.08 7.28
CA PHE A 53 -14.55 48.34 6.55
C PHE A 53 -14.73 48.14 5.04
N ASP A 54 -15.42 49.08 4.40
CA ASP A 54 -15.45 49.16 2.94
C ASP A 54 -14.18 49.87 2.39
N PHE A 55 -13.71 49.51 1.20
CA PHE A 55 -12.60 50.20 0.54
C PHE A 55 -12.90 50.70 -0.88
N PHE A 56 -12.51 51.94 -1.16
CA PHE A 56 -12.43 52.47 -2.53
C PHE A 56 -10.96 52.59 -2.93
N SER A 57 -10.54 51.90 -3.98
CA SER A 57 -9.21 52.08 -4.57
C SER A 57 -9.34 52.20 -6.08
N TYR A 58 -8.68 53.21 -6.65
CA TYR A 58 -8.69 53.42 -8.08
C TYR A 58 -7.39 54.05 -8.57
N ASP A 59 -6.79 53.44 -9.59
CA ASP A 59 -5.61 53.97 -10.28
C ASP A 59 -6.05 55.05 -11.28
N LEU A 60 -5.74 56.30 -10.98
CA LEU A 60 -6.00 57.45 -11.86
C LEU A 60 -5.04 57.50 -13.06
N SER A 61 -3.83 56.95 -12.92
CA SER A 61 -2.90 56.68 -14.02
C SER A 61 -2.48 55.21 -13.99
N SER A 62 -2.41 54.60 -15.18
CA SER A 62 -1.93 53.23 -15.33
C SER A 62 -0.40 53.21 -15.34
N GLY A 63 0.19 52.24 -14.63
CA GLY A 63 1.63 51.97 -14.67
C GLY A 63 2.08 51.32 -15.98
N GLU A 64 1.15 51.08 -16.92
CA GLU A 64 1.44 50.51 -18.25
C GLU A 64 1.48 51.57 -19.36
N TRP A 65 1.30 52.87 -19.03
CA TRP A 65 1.38 53.93 -20.03
C TRP A 65 2.83 54.30 -20.30
N ASP A 66 3.26 54.05 -21.54
CA ASP A 66 4.62 54.31 -22.05
C ASP A 66 4.93 55.80 -22.33
N THR A 67 4.12 56.71 -21.77
CA THR A 67 4.18 58.15 -22.02
C THR A 67 4.11 58.97 -20.74
N SER A 68 4.57 60.21 -20.80
CA SER A 68 4.54 61.14 -19.66
C SER A 68 3.23 61.93 -19.59
N ILE A 69 2.69 62.10 -18.39
CA ILE A 69 1.47 62.89 -18.17
C ILE A 69 1.86 64.28 -17.69
N LYS A 70 1.75 65.28 -18.57
CA LYS A 70 2.10 66.67 -18.23
C LYS A 70 1.18 67.25 -17.15
N ASN A 71 -0.13 67.07 -17.31
CA ASN A 71 -1.15 67.56 -16.40
C ASN A 71 -2.20 66.46 -16.18
N LEU A 72 -2.61 66.26 -14.92
CA LEU A 72 -3.68 65.36 -14.52
C LEU A 72 -4.56 66.08 -13.50
N SER A 73 -5.86 66.13 -13.79
CA SER A 73 -6.90 66.65 -12.92
C SER A 73 -8.00 65.62 -12.79
N PHE A 74 -8.48 65.38 -11.56
CA PHE A 74 -9.54 64.40 -11.31
C PHE A 74 -10.66 64.97 -10.45
N LYS A 75 -11.85 64.40 -10.66
CA LYS A 75 -13.06 64.69 -9.89
C LYS A 75 -13.75 63.38 -9.54
N ILE A 76 -13.78 63.03 -8.26
CA ILE A 76 -14.42 61.81 -7.76
C ILE A 76 -15.67 62.22 -6.99
N LYS A 77 -16.84 61.77 -7.46
CA LYS A 77 -18.13 62.00 -6.80
C LYS A 77 -18.53 60.74 -6.04
N MET A 78 -18.48 60.81 -4.72
CA MET A 78 -18.87 59.72 -3.84
C MET A 78 -20.40 59.69 -3.64
N PRO A 79 -21.01 58.49 -3.51
CA PRO A 79 -22.47 58.36 -3.40
C PRO A 79 -23.03 58.80 -2.04
N LYS A 80 -22.25 58.66 -0.96
CA LYS A 80 -22.62 59.01 0.43
C LYS A 80 -21.50 59.85 1.08
N SER A 81 -21.78 60.44 2.23
CA SER A 81 -20.77 61.13 3.03
C SER A 81 -19.68 60.18 3.52
N PHE A 82 -18.44 60.63 3.55
CA PHE A 82 -17.27 59.87 4.00
C PHE A 82 -16.34 60.76 4.83
N GLY A 83 -15.46 60.15 5.63
CA GLY A 83 -14.48 60.91 6.44
C GLY A 83 -13.33 61.44 5.58
N SER A 84 -13.15 62.76 5.53
CA SER A 84 -12.08 63.41 4.73
C SER A 84 -10.67 63.00 5.14
N ASN A 85 -10.45 62.59 6.39
CA ASN A 85 -9.14 62.24 6.94
C ASN A 85 -8.66 60.83 6.51
N LYS A 86 -9.46 60.11 5.70
CA LYS A 86 -9.19 58.74 5.25
C LYS A 86 -8.85 58.64 3.77
N ILE A 87 -8.55 59.76 3.09
CA ILE A 87 -8.09 59.76 1.70
C ILE A 87 -6.57 59.60 1.67
N TYR A 88 -6.11 58.57 0.98
CA TYR A 88 -4.70 58.29 0.71
C TYR A 88 -4.47 58.41 -0.79
N ILE A 89 -3.57 59.31 -1.18
CA ILE A 89 -3.10 59.41 -2.56
C ILE A 89 -1.64 59.01 -2.57
N THR A 90 -1.34 57.91 -3.26
CA THR A 90 -0.01 57.29 -3.28
C THR A 90 0.54 57.25 -4.69
N SER A 91 1.87 57.38 -4.80
CA SER A 91 2.59 57.05 -6.02
C SER A 91 3.55 55.93 -5.70
N SER A 92 3.35 54.83 -6.42
CA SER A 92 4.18 53.62 -6.57
C SER A 92 4.65 52.90 -5.30
N GLU A 93 4.79 53.54 -4.13
CA GLU A 93 5.08 52.93 -2.82
C GLU A 93 5.05 53.92 -1.62
N HIS A 94 4.88 55.24 -1.84
CA HIS A 94 4.83 56.24 -0.77
C HIS A 94 3.67 57.23 -0.91
N ARG A 95 3.29 57.90 0.21
CA ARG A 95 2.35 59.04 0.19
C ARG A 95 2.88 60.08 -0.79
N ASN A 96 2.07 60.43 -1.79
CA ASN A 96 2.52 61.31 -2.84
C ASN A 96 2.28 62.78 -2.45
N ASN A 97 3.37 63.51 -2.20
CA ASN A 97 3.31 64.97 -1.96
C ASN A 97 3.06 65.78 -3.25
N ASN A 98 3.02 65.11 -4.41
CA ASN A 98 2.83 65.70 -5.73
C ASN A 98 1.36 65.95 -6.10
N VAL A 99 0.41 65.77 -5.17
CA VAL A 99 -1.01 66.04 -5.41
C VAL A 99 -1.53 67.09 -4.45
N GLU A 100 -2.26 68.07 -4.98
CA GLU A 100 -3.10 68.96 -4.19
C GLU A 100 -4.56 68.57 -4.41
N TYR A 101 -5.32 68.40 -3.32
CA TYR A 101 -6.73 68.06 -3.41
C TYR A 101 -7.57 68.85 -2.41
N LYS A 102 -8.84 69.02 -2.74
CA LYS A 102 -9.86 69.69 -1.92
C LYS A 102 -11.12 68.84 -1.91
N VAL A 103 -11.72 68.71 -0.74
CA VAL A 103 -13.00 68.00 -0.55
C VAL A 103 -14.10 69.03 -0.35
N LYS A 104 -15.14 68.97 -1.18
CA LYS A 104 -16.36 69.78 -1.03
C LYS A 104 -17.55 68.85 -1.01
N ASN A 105 -18.21 68.75 0.15
CA ASN A 105 -19.28 67.78 0.40
C ASN A 105 -18.80 66.34 0.10
N ASN A 106 -19.43 65.66 -0.87
CA ASN A 106 -19.07 64.29 -1.27
C ASN A 106 -18.23 64.26 -2.56
N ILE A 107 -17.59 65.38 -2.93
CA ILE A 107 -16.80 65.49 -4.16
C ILE A 107 -15.35 65.80 -3.81
N ILE A 108 -14.44 64.99 -4.33
CA ILE A 108 -12.99 65.17 -4.23
C ILE A 108 -12.50 65.76 -5.55
N TYR A 109 -11.82 66.89 -5.47
CA TYR A 109 -11.13 67.53 -6.59
C TYR A 109 -9.63 67.44 -6.33
N GLY A 110 -8.83 67.10 -7.33
CA GLY A 110 -7.38 67.14 -7.17
C GLY A 110 -6.62 67.24 -8.47
N ASN A 111 -5.43 67.82 -8.38
CA ASN A 111 -4.52 68.06 -9.49
C ASN A 111 -3.08 67.70 -9.09
N ILE A 112 -2.30 67.21 -10.05
CA ILE A 112 -0.85 67.00 -9.85
C ILE A 112 -0.09 68.34 -9.87
N LYS A 113 0.96 68.47 -9.06
CA LYS A 113 1.84 69.67 -9.02
C LYS A 113 3.00 69.60 -10.02
N LYS A 114 3.45 68.39 -10.34
CA LYS A 114 4.54 68.09 -11.28
C LYS A 114 4.11 66.97 -12.23
N PRO A 115 4.63 66.94 -13.48
CA PRO A 115 4.36 65.88 -14.44
C PRO A 115 4.66 64.49 -13.89
N LEU A 116 3.88 63.50 -14.30
CA LEU A 116 4.13 62.08 -14.01
C LEU A 116 5.02 61.49 -15.10
N LYS A 117 6.03 60.71 -14.69
CA LYS A 117 6.91 59.99 -15.63
C LYS A 117 6.19 58.79 -16.24
N ASN A 118 6.79 58.27 -17.30
CA ASN A 118 6.39 57.00 -17.91
C ASN A 118 6.29 55.90 -16.84
N ASN A 119 5.20 55.12 -16.87
CA ASN A 119 4.87 54.03 -15.95
C ASN A 119 4.61 54.43 -14.48
N GLU A 120 4.50 55.72 -14.13
CA GLU A 120 4.15 56.13 -12.76
C GLU A 120 2.64 55.94 -12.48
N ILE A 121 2.35 55.23 -11.38
CA ILE A 121 0.98 54.98 -10.92
C ILE A 121 0.58 56.06 -9.91
N LEU A 122 -0.57 56.69 -10.13
CA LEU A 122 -1.24 57.54 -9.16
C LEU A 122 -2.53 56.86 -8.71
N ASN A 123 -2.52 56.34 -7.47
CA ASN A 123 -3.68 55.67 -6.89
C ASN A 123 -4.38 56.58 -5.88
N VAL A 124 -5.71 56.56 -5.88
CA VAL A 124 -6.54 57.13 -4.81
C VAL A 124 -7.21 55.99 -4.06
N SER A 125 -6.97 55.97 -2.75
CA SER A 125 -7.48 54.97 -1.82
C SER A 125 -8.24 55.63 -0.67
N ILE A 126 -9.42 55.13 -0.33
CA ILE A 126 -10.28 55.66 0.73
C ILE A 126 -10.83 54.51 1.57
N THR A 127 -10.57 54.58 2.87
CA THR A 127 -11.20 53.68 3.85
C THR A 127 -12.58 54.22 4.24
N LEU A 128 -13.61 53.41 4.04
CA LEU A 128 -15.02 53.73 4.23
C LEU A 128 -15.59 52.92 5.41
N PRO A 129 -16.67 53.38 6.06
CA PRO A 129 -17.36 52.56 7.05
C PRO A 129 -17.99 51.33 6.38
N GLU A 130 -18.05 50.22 7.11
CA GLU A 130 -18.73 49.00 6.65
C GLU A 130 -20.18 49.27 6.20
N GLY A 131 -20.61 48.64 5.10
CA GLY A 131 -21.95 48.85 4.52
C GLY A 131 -22.15 50.17 3.74
N TYR A 132 -21.06 50.86 3.39
CA TYR A 132 -21.04 51.97 2.46
C TYR A 132 -21.57 51.55 1.07
N TYR A 133 -21.17 50.39 0.56
CA TYR A 133 -21.75 49.80 -0.65
C TYR A 133 -22.92 48.86 -0.32
N ARG A 134 -23.97 48.83 -1.16
CA ARG A 134 -25.10 47.89 -1.02
C ARG A 134 -25.03 46.84 -2.11
N ASN A 135 -25.34 45.59 -1.77
CA ASN A 135 -25.46 44.48 -2.71
C ASN A 135 -24.20 44.25 -3.56
N MET A 136 -23.01 44.35 -2.97
CA MET A 136 -21.82 43.84 -3.64
C MET A 136 -21.98 42.33 -3.85
N PRO A 137 -21.72 41.80 -5.07
CA PRO A 137 -21.78 40.37 -5.30
C PRO A 137 -20.74 39.68 -4.40
N GLU A 138 -21.22 39.00 -3.37
CA GLU A 138 -20.42 38.06 -2.60
C GLU A 138 -19.90 36.98 -3.54
N ILE A 139 -18.60 36.73 -3.52
CA ILE A 139 -18.08 35.51 -4.09
C ILE A 139 -18.36 34.42 -3.06
N LYS A 140 -19.55 33.78 -3.13
CA LYS A 140 -19.86 32.58 -2.34
C LYS A 140 -18.77 31.53 -2.61
N SER A 141 -17.80 31.44 -1.71
CA SER A 141 -16.62 30.59 -1.87
C SER A 141 -16.74 29.24 -1.18
N ASN A 142 -17.85 28.96 -0.50
CA ASN A 142 -17.98 27.78 0.36
C ASN A 142 -18.68 26.58 -0.30
N ASP A 143 -19.36 26.73 -1.44
CA ASP A 143 -20.08 25.60 -2.04
C ASP A 143 -19.12 24.49 -2.51
N SER A 144 -17.94 24.87 -3.02
CA SER A 144 -16.90 23.92 -3.41
C SER A 144 -16.30 23.16 -2.23
N PHE A 145 -16.25 23.77 -1.04
CA PHE A 145 -15.77 23.12 0.18
C PHE A 145 -16.66 21.95 0.58
N TYR A 146 -17.99 22.17 0.62
CA TYR A 146 -18.94 21.11 0.98
C TYR A 146 -18.96 19.98 -0.05
N VAL A 147 -18.82 20.31 -1.33
CA VAL A 147 -18.70 19.31 -2.40
C VAL A 147 -17.47 18.43 -2.21
N ILE A 148 -16.30 19.03 -1.92
CA ILE A 148 -15.06 18.27 -1.68
C ILE A 148 -15.20 17.39 -0.43
N LEU A 149 -15.78 17.92 0.65
CA LEU A 149 -15.99 17.18 1.89
C LEU A 149 -16.91 15.96 1.69
N VAL A 150 -18.02 16.13 0.97
CA VAL A 150 -18.94 15.03 0.63
C VAL A 150 -18.24 13.98 -0.24
N LEU A 151 -17.49 14.40 -1.26
CA LEU A 151 -16.70 13.49 -2.11
C LEU A 151 -15.70 12.67 -1.29
N SER A 152 -14.95 13.30 -0.39
CA SER A 152 -13.98 12.60 0.47
C SER A 152 -14.66 11.55 1.36
N ILE A 153 -15.81 11.87 1.94
CA ILE A 153 -16.59 10.92 2.77
C ILE A 153 -17.11 9.75 1.92
N LEU A 154 -17.65 10.03 0.74
CA LEU A 154 -18.13 8.99 -0.17
C LEU A 154 -17.02 8.02 -0.58
N PHE A 155 -15.79 8.51 -0.79
CA PHE A 155 -14.66 7.62 -1.07
C PHE A 155 -14.24 6.77 0.12
N LEU A 156 -14.25 7.32 1.33
CA LEU A 156 -14.01 6.53 2.54
C LEU A 156 -15.04 5.42 2.70
N LEU A 157 -16.32 5.74 2.49
CA LEU A 157 -17.40 4.75 2.53
C LEU A 157 -17.23 3.68 1.45
N PHE A 158 -16.94 4.08 0.21
CA PHE A 158 -16.68 3.15 -0.89
C PHE A 158 -15.53 2.18 -0.58
N THR A 159 -14.44 2.71 -0.01
CA THR A 159 -13.30 1.93 0.45
C THR A 159 -13.71 0.92 1.53
N TYR A 160 -14.50 1.37 2.51
CA TYR A 160 -15.00 0.53 3.59
C TYR A 160 -15.93 -0.59 3.08
N PHE A 161 -16.84 -0.31 2.14
CA PHE A 161 -17.71 -1.33 1.54
C PHE A 161 -16.93 -2.39 0.77
N ILE A 162 -15.89 -1.96 0.05
CA ILE A 162 -14.96 -2.87 -0.61
C ILE A 162 -14.27 -3.78 0.41
N PHE A 163 -13.82 -3.23 1.54
CA PHE A 163 -13.23 -4.02 2.61
C PHE A 163 -14.20 -5.07 3.18
N LEU A 164 -15.45 -4.69 3.44
CA LEU A 164 -16.46 -5.64 3.91
C LEU A 164 -16.67 -6.79 2.92
N LYS A 165 -16.61 -6.52 1.62
CA LYS A 165 -16.85 -7.52 0.57
C LYS A 165 -15.64 -8.39 0.25
N TYR A 166 -14.43 -7.82 0.27
CA TYR A 166 -13.22 -8.49 -0.24
C TYR A 166 -12.08 -8.61 0.77
N GLY A 167 -12.14 -7.87 1.88
CA GLY A 167 -11.07 -7.76 2.88
C GLY A 167 -11.27 -8.55 4.17
N ARG A 168 -12.45 -9.13 4.39
CA ARG A 168 -12.66 -10.07 5.51
C ARG A 168 -12.23 -11.46 5.09
N ASP A 169 -11.21 -11.99 5.78
CA ASP A 169 -10.88 -13.41 5.71
C ASP A 169 -12.09 -14.25 6.18
N LYS A 170 -12.29 -15.41 5.55
CA LYS A 170 -13.23 -16.40 6.07
C LYS A 170 -12.58 -17.03 7.29
N ASP A 171 -13.28 -17.06 8.43
CA ASP A 171 -12.81 -17.81 9.59
C ASP A 171 -12.64 -19.28 9.18
N ILE A 172 -11.42 -19.79 9.33
CA ILE A 172 -11.11 -21.18 9.02
C ILE A 172 -11.58 -22.01 10.20
N ASN A 173 -12.80 -22.52 10.11
CA ASN A 173 -13.32 -23.46 11.08
C ASN A 173 -12.81 -24.86 10.72
N PRO A 174 -12.03 -25.50 11.61
CA PRO A 174 -11.53 -26.84 11.37
C PRO A 174 -12.69 -27.82 11.19
N VAL A 175 -12.66 -28.60 10.11
CA VAL A 175 -13.65 -29.65 9.87
C VAL A 175 -13.09 -30.95 10.40
N LYS A 176 -13.75 -31.58 11.38
CA LYS A 176 -13.30 -32.85 11.97
C LYS A 176 -12.97 -33.85 10.86
N SER A 177 -11.68 -34.23 10.76
CA SER A 177 -11.17 -35.11 9.72
C SER A 177 -10.31 -36.18 10.38
N PHE A 178 -10.62 -37.45 10.10
CA PHE A 178 -9.85 -38.58 10.63
C PHE A 178 -8.69 -38.98 9.71
N TYR A 179 -8.76 -38.60 8.43
CA TYR A 179 -7.78 -38.93 7.42
C TYR A 179 -7.23 -37.65 6.78
N PRO A 180 -6.02 -37.68 6.20
CA PRO A 180 -5.53 -36.59 5.37
C PRO A 180 -6.48 -36.37 4.18
N PRO A 181 -6.47 -35.18 3.56
CA PRO A 181 -7.21 -34.96 2.32
C PRO A 181 -6.83 -35.99 1.26
N CYS A 182 -7.83 -36.60 0.60
CA CYS A 182 -7.70 -37.85 -0.17
C CYS A 182 -6.72 -37.82 -1.35
N ASP A 183 -6.25 -36.63 -1.75
CA ASP A 183 -5.39 -36.40 -2.91
C ASP A 183 -4.09 -35.69 -2.55
N LEU A 184 -3.72 -35.65 -1.25
CA LEU A 184 -2.51 -34.96 -0.79
C LEU A 184 -1.56 -35.89 -0.06
N ASP A 185 -0.30 -35.87 -0.47
CA ASP A 185 0.78 -36.52 0.25
C ASP A 185 1.27 -35.67 1.45
N PRO A 186 2.09 -36.23 2.35
CA PRO A 186 2.54 -35.52 3.55
C PRO A 186 3.32 -34.24 3.25
N LEU A 187 4.12 -34.21 2.18
CA LEU A 187 4.89 -33.02 1.82
C LEU A 187 3.96 -31.90 1.34
N GLU A 188 2.93 -32.25 0.56
CA GLU A 188 1.89 -31.31 0.15
C GLU A 188 1.07 -30.79 1.34
N VAL A 189 0.70 -31.67 2.29
CA VAL A 189 0.01 -31.27 3.52
C VAL A 189 0.88 -30.32 4.35
N GLY A 190 2.17 -30.62 4.52
CA GLY A 190 3.12 -29.74 5.21
C GLY A 190 3.25 -28.38 4.53
N TYR A 191 3.37 -28.36 3.19
CA TYR A 191 3.44 -27.12 2.42
C TYR A 191 2.18 -26.26 2.57
N ILE A 192 0.99 -26.87 2.51
CA ILE A 192 -0.28 -26.14 2.68
C ILE A 192 -0.44 -25.61 4.11
N TYR A 193 -0.05 -26.41 5.11
CA TYR A 193 -0.13 -26.04 6.52
C TYR A 193 0.83 -24.91 6.88
N ASN A 194 2.08 -24.99 6.43
CA ASN A 194 3.13 -24.01 6.71
C ASN A 194 3.09 -22.80 5.76
N THR A 195 2.33 -22.88 4.66
CA THR A 195 2.27 -21.91 3.56
C THR A 195 3.61 -21.66 2.83
N ASP A 196 4.63 -22.46 3.12
CA ASP A 196 5.95 -22.48 2.51
C ASP A 196 6.59 -23.88 2.65
N PHE A 197 7.67 -24.13 1.91
CA PHE A 197 8.43 -25.37 1.96
C PHE A 197 9.34 -25.42 3.19
N VAL A 198 9.12 -26.38 4.09
CA VAL A 198 9.94 -26.60 5.28
C VAL A 198 10.88 -27.78 5.07
N GLU A 199 12.16 -27.62 5.43
CA GLU A 199 13.20 -28.62 5.17
C GLU A 199 12.94 -29.97 5.83
N LYS A 200 12.53 -29.96 7.09
CA LYS A 200 12.21 -31.17 7.85
C LYS A 200 11.12 -32.01 7.17
N ASP A 201 10.17 -31.38 6.48
CA ASP A 201 8.99 -32.05 5.90
C ASP A 201 9.39 -32.88 4.67
N PHE A 202 10.53 -32.61 4.03
CA PHE A 202 11.03 -33.33 2.85
C PHE A 202 11.18 -34.85 3.10
N VAL A 203 11.59 -35.23 4.30
CA VAL A 203 11.81 -36.63 4.70
C VAL A 203 10.50 -37.40 4.87
N SER A 204 9.38 -36.72 5.11
CA SER A 204 8.07 -37.36 5.23
C SER A 204 7.68 -38.15 3.97
N LEU A 205 8.16 -37.70 2.80
CA LEU A 205 7.89 -38.35 1.52
C LEU A 205 8.64 -39.70 1.37
N ILE A 206 9.82 -39.84 1.97
CA ILE A 206 10.58 -41.11 1.99
C ILE A 206 9.79 -42.17 2.76
N VAL A 207 9.26 -41.79 3.92
CA VAL A 207 8.45 -42.70 4.73
C VAL A 207 7.11 -42.98 4.08
N TYR A 208 6.49 -41.98 3.45
CA TYR A 208 5.28 -42.17 2.64
C TYR A 208 5.48 -43.23 1.56
N PHE A 209 6.60 -43.20 0.84
CA PHE A 209 6.94 -44.23 -0.14
C PHE A 209 7.11 -45.62 0.48
N ALA A 210 7.69 -45.69 1.68
CA ALA A 210 7.87 -46.95 2.39
C ALA A 210 6.53 -47.59 2.79
N VAL A 211 5.65 -46.78 3.39
CA VAL A 211 4.30 -47.21 3.82
C VAL A 211 3.46 -47.68 2.64
N HIS A 212 3.60 -47.06 1.46
CA HIS A 212 2.90 -47.45 0.24
C HIS A 212 3.62 -48.57 -0.56
N GLY A 213 4.71 -49.12 -0.02
CA GLY A 213 5.40 -50.29 -0.55
C GLY A 213 6.28 -50.02 -1.77
N TYR A 214 6.74 -48.78 -1.98
CA TYR A 214 7.67 -48.42 -3.06
C TYR A 214 9.14 -48.62 -2.69
N LEU A 215 9.47 -48.50 -1.40
CA LEU A 215 10.81 -48.75 -0.88
C LEU A 215 10.74 -49.43 0.50
N LYS A 216 11.86 -50.01 0.94
CA LYS A 216 12.05 -50.44 2.33
C LYS A 216 13.17 -49.64 2.98
N ILE A 217 13.02 -49.35 4.26
CA ILE A 217 13.97 -48.65 5.10
C ILE A 217 14.58 -49.69 6.05
N LYS A 218 15.88 -49.88 5.98
CA LYS A 218 16.63 -50.78 6.86
C LYS A 218 17.65 -49.98 7.64
N LYS A 219 17.61 -50.06 8.97
CA LYS A 219 18.65 -49.51 9.83
C LYS A 219 19.88 -50.43 9.74
N VAL A 220 21.06 -49.85 9.52
CA VAL A 220 22.33 -50.58 9.34
C VAL A 220 23.43 -49.97 10.19
N LEU A 221 24.32 -50.82 10.71
CA LEU A 221 25.54 -50.37 11.37
C LEU A 221 26.67 -50.37 10.35
N ASN A 222 27.20 -49.19 10.08
CA ASN A 222 28.36 -49.02 9.21
C ASN A 222 29.61 -48.78 10.05
N ASN A 223 30.77 -49.15 9.50
CA ASN A 223 32.05 -48.91 10.12
C ASN A 223 32.83 -47.84 9.33
N ASN A 224 33.45 -46.92 10.05
CA ASN A 224 34.47 -46.06 9.44
C ASN A 224 35.80 -46.80 9.35
N ARG A 225 36.73 -46.31 8.50
CA ARG A 225 38.11 -46.83 8.37
C ARG A 225 38.90 -46.92 9.69
N MET A 226 38.33 -46.37 10.78
CA MET A 226 38.89 -46.27 12.12
C MET A 226 38.16 -47.13 13.17
N TYR A 227 37.36 -48.14 12.75
CA TYR A 227 36.63 -49.10 13.61
C TYR A 227 35.56 -48.53 14.56
N ASN A 228 35.15 -47.27 14.37
CA ASN A 228 33.96 -46.75 15.05
C ASN A 228 32.71 -47.14 14.26
N TYR A 229 31.77 -47.82 14.93
CA TYR A 229 30.44 -48.10 14.40
C TYR A 229 29.56 -46.85 14.51
N TYR A 230 28.77 -46.60 13.49
CA TYR A 230 27.74 -45.57 13.50
C TYR A 230 26.47 -46.12 12.86
N GLU A 231 25.33 -45.56 13.26
CA GLU A 231 24.02 -45.92 12.71
C GLU A 231 23.78 -45.21 11.37
N ASP A 232 23.27 -45.94 10.40
CA ASP A 232 22.86 -45.43 9.09
C ASP A 232 21.50 -46.03 8.69
N TYR A 233 20.85 -45.46 7.67
CA TYR A 233 19.66 -46.04 7.05
C TYR A 233 19.96 -46.40 5.61
N CYS A 234 19.63 -47.63 5.22
CA CYS A 234 19.67 -48.12 3.86
C CYS A 234 18.25 -48.16 3.28
N PHE A 235 18.08 -47.51 2.13
CA PHE A 235 16.85 -47.52 1.35
C PHE A 235 17.00 -48.52 0.22
N SER A 236 16.05 -49.45 0.09
CA SER A 236 15.99 -50.42 -1.00
C SER A 236 14.72 -50.23 -1.81
N LYS A 237 14.87 -50.14 -3.13
CA LYS A 237 13.78 -49.96 -4.07
C LYS A 237 12.99 -51.26 -4.20
N VAL A 238 11.66 -51.18 -4.07
CA VAL A 238 10.77 -52.35 -4.20
C VAL A 238 10.11 -52.37 -5.58
N LYS A 239 9.60 -51.23 -6.02
CA LYS A 239 8.93 -51.07 -7.33
C LYS A 239 9.02 -49.61 -7.79
N GLU A 240 8.84 -49.38 -9.08
CA GLU A 240 8.76 -48.03 -9.64
C GLU A 240 7.47 -47.31 -9.21
N LEU A 241 7.54 -45.97 -9.18
CA LEU A 241 6.34 -45.14 -9.03
C LEU A 241 5.47 -45.24 -10.29
N PRO A 242 4.13 -45.16 -10.17
CA PRO A 242 3.25 -45.09 -11.33
C PRO A 242 3.56 -43.89 -12.23
N ASP A 243 3.38 -44.06 -13.54
CA ASP A 243 3.62 -42.99 -14.54
C ASP A 243 2.77 -41.74 -14.31
N ASN A 244 1.63 -41.86 -13.63
CA ASN A 244 0.76 -40.72 -13.31
C ASN A 244 1.06 -40.07 -11.93
N SER A 245 2.19 -40.42 -11.30
CA SER A 245 2.56 -39.83 -10.00
C SER A 245 2.89 -38.34 -10.13
N PRO A 246 2.65 -37.53 -9.08
CA PRO A 246 3.01 -36.12 -9.05
C PRO A 246 4.49 -35.83 -9.36
N GLU A 247 4.76 -34.67 -9.97
CA GLU A 247 6.10 -34.28 -10.45
C GLU A 247 7.13 -34.28 -9.30
N HIS A 248 6.78 -33.75 -8.14
CA HIS A 248 7.68 -33.72 -6.97
C HIS A 248 7.98 -35.12 -6.42
N GLN A 249 7.02 -36.06 -6.46
CA GLN A 249 7.24 -37.43 -6.03
C GLN A 249 8.25 -38.14 -6.92
N LYS A 250 8.14 -37.98 -8.25
CA LYS A 250 9.09 -38.55 -9.21
C LYS A 250 10.48 -37.97 -9.03
N ILE A 251 10.60 -36.63 -8.94
CA ILE A 251 11.88 -35.95 -8.73
C ILE A 251 12.56 -36.48 -7.47
N MET A 252 11.81 -36.63 -6.37
CA MET A 252 12.35 -37.16 -5.12
C MET A 252 12.80 -38.62 -5.27
N PHE A 253 11.93 -39.48 -5.81
CA PHE A 253 12.20 -40.91 -5.92
C PHE A 253 13.37 -41.23 -6.86
N ASP A 254 13.43 -40.58 -8.02
CA ASP A 254 14.56 -40.68 -8.95
C ASP A 254 15.83 -40.09 -8.35
N GLY A 255 15.70 -39.01 -7.56
CA GLY A 255 16.79 -38.39 -6.85
C GLY A 255 17.43 -39.27 -5.77
N LEU A 256 16.62 -40.10 -5.10
CA LEU A 256 17.10 -41.07 -4.11
C LEU A 256 17.89 -42.20 -4.78
N PHE A 257 17.35 -42.80 -5.84
CA PHE A 257 17.90 -44.04 -6.38
C PHE A 257 18.85 -43.82 -7.56
N ASN A 258 18.61 -42.84 -8.43
CA ASN A 258 19.44 -42.52 -9.61
C ASN A 258 19.90 -43.78 -10.39
N ASN A 259 18.95 -44.65 -10.75
CA ASN A 259 19.12 -45.98 -11.38
C ASN A 259 19.77 -47.08 -10.53
N ARG A 260 19.93 -46.89 -9.22
CA ARG A 260 20.36 -47.91 -8.27
C ARG A 260 19.15 -48.58 -7.62
N GLU A 261 19.34 -49.81 -7.14
CA GLU A 261 18.32 -50.54 -6.37
C GLU A 261 18.43 -50.27 -4.86
N TYR A 262 19.58 -49.82 -4.38
CA TYR A 262 19.82 -49.51 -2.98
C TYR A 262 20.72 -48.27 -2.82
N VAL A 263 20.52 -47.54 -1.74
CA VAL A 263 21.32 -46.35 -1.38
C VAL A 263 21.28 -46.16 0.14
N THR A 264 22.34 -45.65 0.75
CA THR A 264 22.32 -45.29 2.19
C THR A 264 22.09 -43.80 2.40
N ALA A 265 21.61 -43.39 3.57
CA ALA A 265 21.36 -41.99 3.89
C ALA A 265 22.65 -41.16 3.82
N ILE A 266 23.79 -41.73 4.21
CA ILE A 266 25.09 -41.07 4.08
C ILE A 266 25.51 -40.90 2.62
N GLU A 267 25.27 -41.88 1.74
CA GLU A 267 25.56 -41.74 0.31
C GLU A 267 24.75 -40.61 -0.35
N LEU A 268 23.60 -40.26 0.22
CA LEU A 268 22.75 -39.17 -0.25
C LEU A 268 23.23 -37.80 0.24
N GLN A 269 24.04 -37.72 1.31
CA GLN A 269 24.45 -36.44 1.90
C GLN A 269 25.19 -35.52 0.92
N GLY A 270 24.99 -34.21 1.11
CA GLY A 270 25.65 -33.15 0.33
C GLY A 270 24.94 -32.82 -0.99
N THR A 271 25.71 -32.38 -1.98
CA THR A 271 25.19 -31.69 -3.18
C THR A 271 24.14 -32.46 -3.98
N ASN A 272 24.09 -33.80 -3.89
CA ASN A 272 23.09 -34.60 -4.59
C ASN A 272 21.70 -34.42 -3.98
N ILE A 273 21.53 -34.59 -2.66
CA ILE A 273 20.23 -34.41 -2.01
C ILE A 273 19.79 -32.93 -2.00
N ASP A 274 20.72 -31.98 -1.89
CA ASP A 274 20.43 -30.55 -1.99
C ASP A 274 19.84 -30.17 -3.35
N ASN A 275 20.36 -30.76 -4.42
CA ASN A 275 19.84 -30.55 -5.77
C ASN A 275 18.45 -31.16 -5.94
N VAL A 276 18.20 -32.33 -5.35
CA VAL A 276 16.87 -32.96 -5.35
C VAL A 276 15.88 -32.10 -4.57
N TYR A 277 16.25 -31.67 -3.36
CA TYR A 277 15.49 -30.74 -2.54
C TYR A 277 15.07 -29.48 -3.31
N ASN A 278 16.03 -28.80 -3.95
CA ASN A 278 15.74 -27.57 -4.69
C ASN A 278 14.80 -27.81 -5.88
N LYS A 279 14.92 -28.94 -6.57
CA LYS A 279 14.00 -29.31 -7.66
C LYS A 279 12.59 -29.64 -7.14
N VAL A 280 12.50 -30.35 -6.02
CA VAL A 280 11.22 -30.65 -5.34
C VAL A 280 10.56 -29.37 -4.87
N LYS A 281 11.29 -28.47 -4.20
CA LYS A 281 10.80 -27.15 -3.79
C LYS A 281 10.29 -26.34 -4.98
N PHE A 282 11.05 -26.29 -6.08
CA PHE A 282 10.62 -25.61 -7.30
C PHE A 282 9.33 -26.20 -7.88
N SER A 283 9.18 -27.54 -7.88
CA SER A 283 7.96 -28.22 -8.30
C SER A 283 6.77 -27.86 -7.41
N MET A 284 6.96 -27.85 -6.08
CA MET A 284 5.94 -27.47 -5.10
C MET A 284 5.52 -26.00 -5.26
N ASP A 285 6.47 -25.09 -5.43
CA ASP A 285 6.19 -23.67 -5.69
C ASP A 285 5.51 -23.45 -7.05
N LYS A 286 5.83 -24.28 -8.04
CA LYS A 286 5.14 -24.28 -9.34
C LYS A 286 3.73 -24.83 -9.22
N GLU A 287 3.43 -25.77 -8.33
CA GLU A 287 2.11 -26.37 -8.20
C GLU A 287 1.19 -25.58 -7.26
N PHE A 288 1.68 -25.23 -6.07
CA PHE A 288 0.93 -24.58 -4.98
C PHE A 288 1.23 -23.09 -4.83
N GLY A 289 2.27 -22.58 -5.48
CA GLY A 289 2.69 -21.19 -5.33
C GLY A 289 1.77 -20.16 -5.96
N LYS A 290 2.20 -18.90 -5.87
CA LYS A 290 1.38 -17.67 -6.04
C LYS A 290 0.77 -17.45 -7.45
N LYS A 291 0.97 -18.35 -8.42
CA LYS A 291 0.57 -18.19 -9.83
C LYS A 291 -0.31 -19.33 -10.40
N THR A 292 -0.74 -20.32 -9.62
CA THR A 292 -1.44 -21.51 -10.12
C THR A 292 -2.90 -21.64 -9.70
N SER A 293 -3.61 -22.60 -10.31
CA SER A 293 -5.03 -22.91 -10.01
C SER A 293 -5.24 -23.41 -8.59
N LYS A 294 -4.22 -24.02 -7.97
CA LYS A 294 -4.17 -24.45 -6.56
C LYS A 294 -3.60 -23.38 -5.60
N ASN A 295 -3.41 -22.14 -6.06
CA ASN A 295 -2.85 -21.06 -5.25
C ASN A 295 -3.65 -20.88 -3.95
N LEU A 296 -2.96 -20.90 -2.81
CA LEU A 296 -3.54 -20.80 -1.47
C LEU A 296 -4.14 -19.41 -1.17
N MET A 297 -3.79 -18.37 -1.94
CA MET A 297 -4.28 -17.00 -1.74
C MET A 297 -4.76 -16.36 -3.05
N THR A 298 -6.06 -16.05 -3.17
CA THR A 298 -6.68 -15.58 -4.44
C THR A 298 -6.65 -14.06 -4.68
N GLY A 299 -6.06 -13.25 -3.80
CA GLY A 299 -6.29 -11.80 -3.80
C GLY A 299 -5.38 -10.92 -4.66
N ARG A 300 -4.23 -11.38 -5.15
CA ARG A 300 -3.10 -10.48 -5.48
C ARG A 300 -3.36 -9.46 -6.60
N ARG A 301 -3.99 -9.86 -7.71
CA ARG A 301 -4.27 -8.94 -8.85
C ARG A 301 -5.46 -8.03 -8.59
N LYS A 302 -6.56 -8.57 -8.04
CA LYS A 302 -7.74 -7.77 -7.68
C LYS A 302 -7.37 -6.72 -6.63
N ARG A 303 -6.50 -7.05 -5.66
CA ARG A 303 -5.93 -6.12 -4.68
C ARG A 303 -5.14 -4.99 -5.32
N LEU A 304 -4.27 -5.31 -6.29
CA LEU A 304 -3.49 -4.30 -7.02
C LEU A 304 -4.41 -3.32 -7.75
N TYR A 305 -5.38 -3.80 -8.53
CA TYR A 305 -6.33 -2.94 -9.23
C TYR A 305 -7.16 -2.07 -8.28
N LEU A 306 -7.66 -2.66 -7.20
CA LEU A 306 -8.43 -1.96 -6.18
C LEU A 306 -7.60 -0.87 -5.49
N SER A 307 -6.35 -1.17 -5.14
CA SER A 307 -5.43 -0.22 -4.52
C SER A 307 -5.06 0.93 -5.45
N LEU A 308 -4.89 0.65 -6.74
CA LEU A 308 -4.65 1.67 -7.75
C LEU A 308 -5.87 2.59 -7.91
N VAL A 309 -7.09 2.04 -7.91
CA VAL A 309 -8.32 2.84 -7.96
C VAL A 309 -8.41 3.75 -6.74
N LEU A 310 -8.24 3.23 -5.52
CA LEU A 310 -8.28 4.03 -4.29
C LEU A 310 -7.20 5.13 -4.26
N PHE A 311 -6.01 4.80 -4.76
CA PHE A 311 -4.91 5.74 -4.87
C PHE A 311 -5.20 6.89 -5.86
N ILE A 312 -5.78 6.59 -7.02
CA ILE A 312 -6.21 7.60 -7.99
C ILE A 312 -7.26 8.53 -7.37
N LEU A 313 -8.22 7.97 -6.62
CA LEU A 313 -9.25 8.76 -5.94
C LEU A 313 -8.67 9.70 -4.88
N SER A 314 -7.64 9.27 -4.15
CA SER A 314 -6.93 10.15 -3.22
C SER A 314 -6.12 11.26 -3.89
N ILE A 315 -5.53 11.01 -5.07
CA ILE A 315 -4.88 12.06 -5.87
C ILE A 315 -5.91 13.12 -6.28
N ILE A 316 -7.08 12.69 -6.78
CA ILE A 316 -8.15 13.62 -7.19
C ILE A 316 -8.58 14.52 -6.02
N ASN A 317 -8.64 13.99 -4.79
CA ASN A 317 -8.93 14.79 -3.60
C ASN A 317 -7.84 15.84 -3.29
N ILE A 318 -6.56 15.47 -3.38
CA ILE A 318 -5.44 16.40 -3.18
C ILE A 318 -5.49 17.53 -4.21
N PHE A 319 -5.68 17.21 -5.48
CA PHE A 319 -5.81 18.22 -6.53
C PHE A 319 -6.99 19.17 -6.29
N SER A 320 -8.13 18.62 -5.86
CA SER A 320 -9.32 19.43 -5.54
C SER A 320 -9.07 20.38 -4.37
N TYR A 321 -8.33 19.95 -3.35
CA TYR A 321 -7.93 20.79 -2.21
C TYR A 321 -6.93 21.89 -2.59
N VAL A 322 -5.91 21.55 -3.38
CA VAL A 322 -4.91 22.51 -3.86
C VAL A 322 -5.55 23.59 -4.72
N PHE A 323 -6.51 23.20 -5.57
CA PHE A 323 -7.31 24.12 -6.38
C PHE A 323 -8.20 25.04 -5.52
N TYR A 324 -8.76 24.52 -4.41
CA TYR A 324 -9.56 25.31 -3.48
C TYR A 324 -8.76 26.43 -2.79
N ILE A 325 -7.52 26.14 -2.36
CA ILE A 325 -6.70 27.10 -1.60
C ILE A 325 -6.09 28.17 -2.51
N ASN A 326 -5.60 27.78 -3.68
CA ASN A 326 -4.79 28.66 -4.52
C ASN A 326 -5.58 29.08 -5.76
N ARG A 327 -6.16 30.29 -5.71
CA ARG A 327 -6.78 30.91 -6.89
C ARG A 327 -5.78 31.37 -7.96
N ASP A 328 -4.48 31.38 -7.65
CA ASP A 328 -3.40 31.59 -8.63
C ASP A 328 -2.93 30.27 -9.24
N MET A 329 -3.12 30.16 -10.55
CA MET A 329 -3.41 28.92 -11.28
C MET A 329 -2.20 28.09 -11.77
N LYS A 330 -0.98 28.27 -11.26
CA LYS A 330 0.20 27.53 -11.82
C LYS A 330 1.13 26.89 -10.80
N ALA A 331 1.61 27.62 -9.81
CA ALA A 331 2.59 27.09 -8.85
C ALA A 331 1.99 26.02 -7.91
N SER A 332 0.73 26.22 -7.52
CA SER A 332 -0.03 25.30 -6.66
C SER A 332 -0.27 23.95 -7.33
N VAL A 333 -0.73 23.97 -8.58
CA VAL A 333 -0.94 22.77 -9.41
C VAL A 333 0.36 22.00 -9.56
N PHE A 334 1.49 22.69 -9.78
CA PHE A 334 2.81 22.06 -9.90
C PHE A 334 3.24 21.36 -8.60
N ILE A 335 3.09 22.01 -7.44
CA ILE A 335 3.41 21.42 -6.13
C ILE A 335 2.48 20.23 -5.82
N GLY A 336 1.19 20.33 -6.15
CA GLY A 336 0.22 19.24 -5.99
C GLY A 336 0.56 18.02 -6.84
N ILE A 337 0.97 18.22 -8.10
CA ILE A 337 1.50 17.16 -8.98
C ILE A 337 2.71 16.50 -8.34
N LEU A 338 3.68 17.30 -7.87
CA LEU A 338 4.95 16.80 -7.35
C LEU A 338 4.78 15.97 -6.06
N LEU A 339 3.91 16.42 -5.15
CA LEU A 339 3.51 15.67 -3.96
C LEU A 339 2.75 14.38 -4.31
N SER A 340 1.87 14.42 -5.31
CA SER A 340 1.13 13.25 -5.77
C SER A 340 2.05 12.18 -6.37
N ILE A 341 3.06 12.61 -7.14
CA ILE A 341 4.09 11.71 -7.70
C ILE A 341 4.94 11.11 -6.57
N ALA A 342 5.37 11.92 -5.60
CA ALA A 342 6.13 11.41 -4.46
C ALA A 342 5.33 10.36 -3.66
N CYS A 343 4.04 10.61 -3.42
CA CYS A 343 3.14 9.65 -2.79
C CYS A 343 3.00 8.37 -3.63
N MET A 344 2.95 8.48 -4.96
CA MET A 344 2.84 7.33 -5.87
C MET A 344 4.10 6.46 -5.83
N VAL A 345 5.28 7.06 -5.78
CA VAL A 345 6.55 6.32 -5.68
C VAL A 345 6.62 5.58 -4.34
N ILE A 346 6.27 6.24 -3.24
CA ILE A 346 6.22 5.61 -1.90
C ILE A 346 5.20 4.48 -1.87
N PHE A 347 4.03 4.69 -2.47
CA PHE A 347 2.96 3.70 -2.55
C PHE A 347 3.38 2.43 -3.32
N LEU A 348 4.01 2.61 -4.48
CA LEU A 348 4.56 1.50 -5.27
C LEU A 348 5.69 0.78 -4.54
N PHE A 349 6.51 1.52 -3.79
CA PHE A 349 7.58 0.97 -2.96
C PHE A 349 7.03 0.10 -1.82
N ILE A 350 5.99 0.56 -1.13
CA ILE A 350 5.27 -0.23 -0.10
C ILE A 350 4.69 -1.50 -0.72
N ILE A 351 4.01 -1.40 -1.86
CA ILE A 351 3.47 -2.57 -2.58
C ILE A 351 4.59 -3.56 -2.92
N TYR A 352 5.73 -3.09 -3.41
CA TYR A 352 6.87 -3.94 -3.76
C TYR A 352 7.41 -4.70 -2.54
N PHE A 353 7.58 -4.02 -1.39
CA PHE A 353 8.12 -4.64 -0.17
C PHE A 353 7.12 -5.58 0.51
N VAL A 354 5.86 -5.17 0.68
CA VAL A 354 4.78 -6.02 1.23
C VAL A 354 4.70 -7.36 0.49
N ASN A 355 4.95 -7.33 -0.82
CA ASN A 355 4.86 -8.49 -1.69
C ASN A 355 6.06 -9.45 -1.62
N LYS A 356 7.16 -9.03 -0.96
CA LYS A 356 8.40 -9.79 -0.79
C LYS A 356 8.62 -10.35 0.61
N VAL A 357 7.89 -9.88 1.60
CA VAL A 357 8.11 -10.20 3.04
C VAL A 357 6.94 -11.04 3.56
N ASP A 358 7.18 -11.92 4.54
CA ASP A 358 6.15 -12.72 5.22
C ASP A 358 5.31 -11.94 6.23
N LEU A 359 4.15 -12.48 6.58
CA LEU A 359 3.05 -11.78 7.26
C LEU A 359 3.45 -11.16 8.61
N GLN A 360 4.27 -11.87 9.39
CA GLN A 360 4.73 -11.43 10.72
C GLN A 360 5.74 -10.26 10.65
N ASP A 361 6.55 -10.19 9.59
CA ASP A 361 7.52 -9.12 9.38
C ASP A 361 6.96 -7.91 8.62
N ARG A 362 5.82 -8.08 7.92
CA ARG A 362 5.13 -6.99 7.21
C ARG A 362 4.74 -5.85 8.12
N ILE A 363 4.28 -6.13 9.34
CA ILE A 363 3.82 -5.08 10.27
C ILE A 363 4.98 -4.16 10.67
N LYS A 364 6.18 -4.72 10.90
CA LYS A 364 7.37 -3.96 11.29
C LYS A 364 7.98 -3.20 10.10
N ILE A 365 8.06 -3.85 8.94
CA ILE A 365 8.69 -3.27 7.74
C ILE A 365 7.81 -2.20 7.07
N VAL A 366 6.48 -2.30 7.20
CA VAL A 366 5.53 -1.41 6.52
C VAL A 366 4.91 -0.41 7.49
N GLY A 367 4.58 -0.83 8.72
CA GLY A 367 3.93 0.01 9.71
C GLY A 367 4.84 1.14 10.21
N VAL A 368 6.12 0.86 10.47
CA VAL A 368 7.06 1.85 11.02
C VAL A 368 7.36 2.99 10.02
N PRO A 369 7.70 2.73 8.74
CA PRO A 369 7.92 3.81 7.78
C PRO A 369 6.67 4.62 7.47
N ILE A 370 5.48 4.00 7.45
CA ILE A 370 4.21 4.71 7.28
C ILE A 370 3.99 5.65 8.47
N LEU A 371 4.20 5.18 9.70
CA LEU A 371 4.02 5.99 10.91
C LEU A 371 5.04 7.15 10.96
N VAL A 372 6.30 6.91 10.60
CA VAL A 372 7.35 7.94 10.49
C VAL A 372 7.01 8.97 9.40
N TYR A 373 6.54 8.54 8.24
CA TYR A 373 6.08 9.43 7.16
C TYR A 373 4.89 10.28 7.62
N TRP A 374 3.97 9.71 8.40
CA TRP A 374 2.85 10.43 8.98
C TRP A 374 3.28 11.48 9.99
N LEU A 375 4.21 11.15 10.89
CA LEU A 375 4.80 12.11 11.80
C LEU A 375 5.52 13.24 11.05
N PHE A 376 6.17 12.91 9.93
CA PHE A 376 6.82 13.89 9.05
C PHE A 376 5.80 14.82 8.38
N ILE A 377 4.70 14.28 7.82
CA ILE A 377 3.60 15.09 7.27
C ILE A 377 3.01 15.99 8.35
N ILE A 378 2.65 15.45 9.52
CA ILE A 378 2.05 16.23 10.62
C ILE A 378 2.98 17.38 11.03
N TYR A 379 4.29 17.11 11.16
CA TYR A 379 5.29 18.14 11.48
C TYR A 379 5.41 19.21 10.38
N PHE A 380 5.43 18.82 9.10
CA PHE A 380 5.50 19.77 7.98
C PHE A 380 4.22 20.60 7.85
N THR A 381 3.07 19.96 8.07
CA THR A 381 1.76 20.62 8.10
C THR A 381 1.73 21.64 9.22
N TYR A 382 2.19 21.27 10.43
CA TYR A 382 2.34 22.16 11.57
C TYR A 382 3.24 23.38 11.28
N LYS A 383 4.32 23.22 10.51
CA LYS A 383 5.17 24.33 10.08
C LYS A 383 4.53 25.23 9.01
N PHE A 384 3.52 24.72 8.28
CA PHE A 384 2.76 25.44 7.27
C PHE A 384 1.43 26.05 7.79
N VAL A 385 1.11 25.84 9.08
CA VAL A 385 -0.18 26.12 9.76
C VAL A 385 -0.67 27.57 9.72
N TYR A 386 0.16 28.55 9.39
CA TYR A 386 -0.27 29.96 9.45
C TYR A 386 -1.23 30.42 8.35
N PHE A 387 -1.59 29.57 7.37
CA PHE A 387 -2.32 30.01 6.17
C PHE A 387 -3.58 29.21 5.75
N ILE A 388 -3.89 28.02 6.30
CA ILE A 388 -4.80 27.08 5.59
C ILE A 388 -5.73 26.24 6.51
N ASN A 389 -6.97 25.99 6.06
CA ASN A 389 -7.99 25.10 6.62
C ASN A 389 -7.49 23.65 6.89
N ILE A 390 -7.18 23.37 8.16
CA ILE A 390 -6.65 22.10 8.71
C ILE A 390 -7.57 20.87 8.54
N PRO A 391 -8.91 20.94 8.70
CA PRO A 391 -9.75 19.74 8.75
C PRO A 391 -9.78 18.96 7.43
N LEU A 392 -9.81 19.66 6.29
CA LEU A 392 -9.90 19.02 4.97
C LEU A 392 -8.61 18.29 4.60
N PHE A 393 -7.45 18.90 4.91
CA PHE A 393 -6.15 18.27 4.69
C PHE A 393 -6.02 16.97 5.49
N LEU A 394 -6.34 17.00 6.78
CA LEU A 394 -6.32 15.82 7.63
C LEU A 394 -7.24 14.71 7.09
N LEU A 395 -8.42 15.07 6.57
CA LEU A 395 -9.35 14.11 5.96
C LEU A 395 -8.76 13.45 4.70
N THR A 396 -8.09 14.24 3.84
CA THR A 396 -7.44 13.71 2.63
C THR A 396 -6.28 12.79 2.98
N CYS A 397 -5.43 13.16 3.94
CA CYS A 397 -4.35 12.30 4.41
C CYS A 397 -4.92 11.01 5.03
N LEU A 398 -5.96 11.11 5.87
CA LEU A 398 -6.58 9.95 6.50
C LEU A 398 -7.09 8.94 5.46
N SER A 399 -7.68 9.42 4.36
CA SER A 399 -8.12 8.56 3.25
C SER A 399 -6.96 7.82 2.56
N LEU A 400 -5.80 8.47 2.41
CA LEU A 400 -4.59 7.84 1.87
C LEU A 400 -4.04 6.75 2.79
N PHE A 401 -4.01 7.01 4.09
CA PHE A 401 -3.55 6.03 5.07
C PHE A 401 -4.43 4.81 5.11
N ILE A 402 -5.74 5.02 5.18
CA ILE A 402 -6.72 3.94 5.14
C ILE A 402 -6.54 3.10 3.87
N SER A 403 -6.36 3.76 2.71
CA SER A 403 -6.10 3.08 1.43
C SER A 403 -4.79 2.27 1.43
N ALA A 404 -3.72 2.80 2.03
CA ALA A 404 -2.43 2.13 2.13
C ALA A 404 -2.46 0.93 3.09
N VAL A 405 -3.15 1.06 4.23
CA VAL A 405 -3.34 -0.03 5.20
C VAL A 405 -4.12 -1.19 4.58
N PHE A 406 -5.13 -0.90 3.76
CA PHE A 406 -5.90 -1.94 3.06
C PHE A 406 -5.07 -2.82 2.11
N ILE A 407 -3.93 -2.32 1.60
CA ILE A 407 -3.03 -3.11 0.73
C ILE A 407 -2.25 -4.16 1.52
N GLY A 408 -1.87 -3.81 2.75
CA GLY A 408 -1.09 -4.69 3.62
C GLY A 408 -1.92 -5.77 4.30
N LEU A 409 -3.16 -5.43 4.68
CA LEU A 409 -3.99 -6.28 5.54
C LEU A 409 -5.02 -7.14 4.78
N VAL A 410 -5.38 -6.80 3.54
CA VAL A 410 -6.32 -7.63 2.76
C VAL A 410 -5.56 -8.80 2.13
N ILE A 411 -5.57 -9.91 2.85
CA ILE A 411 -5.22 -11.23 2.36
C ILE A 411 -6.54 -12.01 2.31
N LYS A 412 -6.70 -12.86 1.30
CA LYS A 412 -7.86 -13.74 1.20
C LYS A 412 -7.38 -15.10 0.76
N ILE A 413 -7.60 -16.08 1.64
CA ILE A 413 -7.34 -17.49 1.37
C ILE A 413 -8.25 -17.92 0.21
N SER A 414 -7.70 -18.64 -0.76
CA SER A 414 -8.48 -19.17 -1.89
C SER A 414 -9.49 -20.21 -1.41
N ASP A 415 -10.52 -20.49 -2.21
CA ASP A 415 -11.48 -21.53 -1.83
C ASP A 415 -10.82 -22.92 -1.76
N TYR A 416 -9.82 -23.19 -2.61
CA TYR A 416 -8.98 -24.40 -2.54
C TYR A 416 -8.15 -24.45 -1.24
N GLY A 417 -7.46 -23.35 -0.92
CA GLY A 417 -6.67 -23.23 0.31
C GLY A 417 -7.55 -23.36 1.55
N PHE A 418 -8.72 -22.71 1.56
CA PHE A 418 -9.68 -22.81 2.66
C PHE A 418 -10.17 -24.24 2.84
N TYR A 419 -10.55 -24.92 1.75
CA TYR A 419 -11.04 -26.30 1.79
C TYR A 419 -10.01 -27.27 2.37
N ASN A 420 -8.77 -27.24 1.86
CA ASN A 420 -7.72 -28.15 2.32
C ASN A 420 -7.21 -27.78 3.70
N LEU A 421 -6.96 -26.50 3.97
CA LEU A 421 -6.45 -26.05 5.28
C LEU A 421 -7.46 -26.32 6.41
N SER A 422 -8.77 -26.17 6.16
CA SER A 422 -9.80 -26.51 7.16
C SER A 422 -9.77 -27.98 7.55
N ARG A 423 -9.57 -28.88 6.58
CA ARG A 423 -9.47 -30.34 6.81
C ARG A 423 -8.15 -30.72 7.47
N ILE A 424 -7.04 -30.12 7.04
CA ILE A 424 -5.71 -30.32 7.63
C ILE A 424 -5.71 -29.89 9.10
N LEU A 425 -6.26 -28.72 9.42
CA LEU A 425 -6.40 -28.27 10.80
C LEU A 425 -7.31 -29.17 11.62
N GLY A 426 -8.41 -29.65 11.02
CA GLY A 426 -9.30 -30.60 11.70
C GLY A 426 -8.67 -31.95 11.95
N LEU A 427 -7.78 -32.42 11.05
CA LEU A 427 -6.96 -33.61 11.27
C LEU A 427 -5.95 -33.39 12.39
N LYS A 428 -5.22 -32.27 12.37
CA LYS A 428 -4.27 -31.94 13.44
C LYS A 428 -4.96 -31.90 14.80
N GLN A 429 -6.09 -31.20 14.90
CA GLN A 429 -6.90 -31.16 16.13
C GLN A 429 -7.37 -32.55 16.56
N PHE A 430 -7.81 -33.38 15.62
CA PHE A 430 -8.18 -34.76 15.94
C PHE A 430 -7.01 -35.57 16.54
N LEU A 431 -5.80 -35.39 16.00
CA LEU A 431 -4.59 -36.07 16.49
C LEU A 431 -4.08 -35.49 17.81
N ASP A 432 -4.16 -34.17 18.01
CA ASP A 432 -3.73 -33.48 19.24
C ASP A 432 -4.72 -33.70 20.40
N ASP A 433 -6.03 -33.54 20.16
CA ASP A 433 -7.08 -33.56 21.19
C ASP A 433 -7.69 -34.96 21.39
N CYS A 434 -7.06 -35.99 20.83
CA CYS A 434 -7.73 -37.25 20.51
C CYS A 434 -8.47 -37.88 21.70
N ASN A 435 -9.78 -38.13 21.52
CA ASN A 435 -10.54 -38.98 22.42
C ASN A 435 -10.06 -40.43 22.20
N LYS A 436 -9.28 -40.96 23.14
CA LYS A 436 -8.64 -42.29 23.11
C LYS A 436 -9.55 -43.41 22.61
N ARG A 437 -10.87 -43.29 22.80
CA ARG A 437 -11.87 -44.27 22.34
C ARG A 437 -12.09 -44.26 20.82
N GLU A 438 -12.19 -43.08 20.19
CA GLU A 438 -12.40 -42.97 18.74
C GLU A 438 -11.18 -43.48 17.97
N LEU A 439 -9.98 -43.12 18.44
CA LEU A 439 -8.73 -43.55 17.84
C LEU A 439 -8.54 -45.07 17.90
N LYS A 440 -8.82 -45.67 19.08
CA LYS A 440 -8.79 -47.12 19.26
C LYS A 440 -9.74 -47.84 18.30
N ASN A 441 -10.90 -47.27 18.04
CA ASN A 441 -11.84 -47.87 17.09
C ASN A 441 -11.29 -47.82 15.66
N ILE A 442 -10.73 -46.69 15.24
CA ILE A 442 -10.11 -46.55 13.90
C ILE A 442 -8.93 -47.51 13.73
N ILE A 443 -8.06 -47.64 14.73
CA ILE A 443 -6.92 -48.59 14.69
C ILE A 443 -7.40 -50.04 14.64
N ARG A 444 -8.49 -50.38 15.34
CA ARG A 444 -9.08 -51.73 15.27
C ARG A 444 -9.65 -52.04 13.90
N GLU A 445 -10.28 -51.06 13.25
CA GLU A 445 -10.87 -51.22 11.92
C GLU A 445 -9.82 -51.21 10.80
N ASN A 446 -8.81 -50.35 10.92
CA ASN A 446 -7.66 -50.29 10.02
C ASN A 446 -6.35 -50.30 10.82
N PRO A 447 -5.74 -51.49 11.03
CA PRO A 447 -4.46 -51.63 11.73
C PRO A 447 -3.27 -50.90 11.09
N ILE A 448 -3.38 -50.56 9.80
CA ILE A 448 -2.33 -49.86 9.04
C ILE A 448 -2.45 -48.34 9.19
N TYR A 449 -3.61 -47.84 9.64
CA TYR A 449 -3.92 -46.41 9.81
C TYR A 449 -2.81 -45.62 10.51
N PHE A 450 -2.25 -46.18 11.59
CA PHE A 450 -1.15 -45.58 12.32
C PHE A 450 0.06 -45.28 11.41
N TYR A 451 0.46 -46.24 10.59
CA TYR A 451 1.61 -46.09 9.70
C TYR A 451 1.31 -45.10 8.57
N GLU A 452 0.07 -45.07 8.07
CA GLU A 452 -0.38 -44.09 7.07
C GLU A 452 -0.41 -42.67 7.60
N ILE A 453 -0.81 -42.46 8.86
CA ILE A 453 -1.01 -41.11 9.41
C ILE A 453 0.27 -40.45 9.93
N LEU A 454 1.28 -41.23 10.30
CA LEU A 454 2.48 -40.72 10.97
C LEU A 454 3.31 -39.72 10.14
N PRO A 455 3.56 -39.92 8.84
CA PRO A 455 4.20 -38.90 8.01
C PRO A 455 3.44 -37.57 8.03
N TYR A 456 2.10 -37.61 8.09
CA TYR A 456 1.26 -36.42 8.20
C TYR A 456 1.31 -35.80 9.59
N ALA A 457 1.31 -36.61 10.65
CA ALA A 457 1.46 -36.14 12.03
C ALA A 457 2.80 -35.42 12.25
N TYR A 458 3.87 -35.92 11.61
CA TYR A 458 5.20 -35.33 11.65
C TYR A 458 5.26 -33.95 10.98
N VAL A 459 4.69 -33.77 9.78
CA VAL A 459 4.68 -32.45 9.11
C VAL A 459 3.76 -31.45 9.81
N LEU A 460 2.69 -31.92 10.45
CA LEU A 460 1.75 -31.09 11.20
C LEU A 460 2.23 -30.71 12.60
N ASN A 461 3.38 -31.23 13.04
CA ASN A 461 3.91 -31.06 14.40
C ASN A 461 2.87 -31.45 15.48
N VAL A 462 2.26 -32.63 15.33
CA VAL A 462 1.38 -33.21 16.35
C VAL A 462 2.18 -33.50 17.62
N ASN A 463 1.54 -33.35 18.78
CA ASN A 463 2.20 -33.57 20.07
C ASN A 463 2.80 -34.97 20.22
N ASP A 464 4.04 -35.05 20.75
CA ASP A 464 4.76 -36.33 20.93
C ASP A 464 3.96 -37.33 21.78
N TYR A 465 3.21 -36.86 22.80
CA TYR A 465 2.31 -37.71 23.60
C TYR A 465 1.26 -38.46 22.77
N SER A 466 0.65 -37.78 21.80
CA SER A 466 -0.37 -38.40 20.93
C SER A 466 0.27 -39.43 20.01
N ILE A 467 1.49 -39.18 19.54
CA ILE A 467 2.28 -40.10 18.72
C ILE A 467 2.69 -41.35 19.53
N GLU A 468 3.15 -41.19 20.77
CA GLU A 468 3.48 -42.29 21.67
C GLU A 468 2.25 -43.15 21.99
N PHE A 469 1.12 -42.51 22.27
CA PHE A 469 -0.15 -43.21 22.51
C PHE A 469 -0.58 -44.02 21.28
N LEU A 470 -0.50 -43.42 20.09
CA LEU A 470 -0.76 -44.07 18.82
C LEU A 470 0.16 -45.29 18.60
N ALA A 471 1.45 -45.15 18.91
CA ALA A 471 2.44 -46.22 18.80
C ALA A 471 2.15 -47.38 19.75
N GLY A 472 1.83 -47.10 21.00
CA GLY A 472 1.55 -48.13 22.01
C GLY A 472 0.28 -48.95 21.74
N GLU A 473 -0.68 -48.41 21.00
CA GLU A 473 -1.91 -49.12 20.64
C GLU A 473 -1.76 -49.98 19.37
N ASN A 474 -0.74 -49.74 18.53
CA ASN A 474 -0.51 -50.53 17.33
C ASN A 474 0.55 -51.61 17.56
N LYS A 475 0.21 -52.86 17.23
CA LYS A 475 1.10 -54.03 17.38
C LYS A 475 1.48 -54.67 16.04
N LEU A 476 1.04 -54.10 14.94
CA LEU A 476 1.18 -54.74 13.64
C LEU A 476 2.57 -54.49 13.04
N ARG A 477 3.40 -55.54 12.97
CA ARG A 477 4.71 -55.43 12.34
C ARG A 477 4.58 -55.15 10.84
N GLN A 478 5.34 -54.18 10.35
CA GLN A 478 5.37 -53.80 8.93
C GLN A 478 6.66 -54.28 8.24
N ASP A 479 6.54 -54.79 7.03
CA ASP A 479 7.66 -55.36 6.26
C ASP A 479 8.54 -54.30 5.57
N TRP A 480 8.11 -53.03 5.60
CA TRP A 480 8.84 -51.93 4.97
C TRP A 480 9.90 -51.32 5.89
N TYR A 481 9.87 -51.57 7.21
CA TYR A 481 10.89 -51.12 8.16
C TYR A 481 11.64 -52.30 8.78
N ILE A 482 12.97 -52.27 8.72
CA ILE A 482 13.84 -53.29 9.31
C ILE A 482 14.76 -52.60 10.35
N PRO A 483 14.53 -52.78 11.66
CA PRO A 483 15.37 -52.20 12.72
C PRO A 483 16.70 -52.95 12.85
N LEU A 484 17.63 -52.46 13.68
CA LEU A 484 18.89 -53.17 13.95
C LEU A 484 18.64 -54.43 14.78
N ASN A 485 17.87 -54.30 15.87
CA ASN A 485 17.53 -55.38 16.80
C ASN A 485 16.01 -55.41 17.10
N GLU A 486 15.49 -56.55 17.55
CA GLU A 486 14.04 -56.70 17.84
C GLU A 486 13.55 -55.81 18.99
N GLU A 487 14.38 -55.54 20.00
CA GLU A 487 14.05 -54.64 21.12
C GLU A 487 13.90 -53.17 20.70
N GLU A 488 14.53 -52.78 19.58
CA GLU A 488 14.45 -51.42 19.06
C GLU A 488 13.14 -51.19 18.29
N TYR A 489 12.58 -52.24 17.69
CA TYR A 489 11.28 -52.18 17.02
C TYR A 489 10.16 -51.75 17.95
N GLU A 490 10.19 -52.21 19.20
CA GLU A 490 9.15 -51.92 20.19
C GLU A 490 9.22 -50.48 20.72
N ASN A 491 10.38 -49.82 20.57
CA ASN A 491 10.65 -48.49 21.13
C ASN A 491 10.76 -47.38 20.08
N GLU A 492 10.95 -47.70 18.79
CA GLU A 492 11.18 -46.73 17.74
C GLU A 492 9.89 -46.37 16.97
N SER A 493 9.36 -45.17 17.22
CA SER A 493 8.22 -44.64 16.46
C SER A 493 8.65 -44.14 15.07
N ILE A 494 7.76 -44.14 14.08
CA ILE A 494 8.04 -43.52 12.77
C ILE A 494 8.44 -42.06 12.89
N CYS A 495 7.86 -41.31 13.83
CA CYS A 495 8.27 -39.93 14.05
C CYS A 495 9.74 -39.84 14.47
N ASN A 496 10.24 -40.81 15.25
CA ASN A 496 11.67 -40.90 15.55
C ASN A 496 12.48 -41.28 14.29
N ILE A 497 11.96 -42.16 13.42
CA ILE A 497 12.58 -42.44 12.12
C ILE A 497 12.65 -41.17 11.26
N CYS A 498 11.56 -40.40 11.12
CA CYS A 498 11.53 -39.13 10.38
C CYS A 498 12.50 -38.10 10.98
N LYS A 499 12.52 -37.94 12.32
CA LYS A 499 13.46 -37.06 13.02
C LYS A 499 14.91 -37.50 12.75
N ASN A 500 15.25 -38.77 12.96
CA ASN A 500 16.59 -39.32 12.75
C ASN A 500 17.04 -39.22 11.29
N LEU A 501 16.16 -39.55 10.35
CA LEU A 501 16.41 -39.40 8.92
C LEU A 501 16.60 -37.93 8.51
N SER A 502 15.79 -37.02 9.03
CA SER A 502 15.97 -35.58 8.82
C SER A 502 17.32 -35.11 9.38
N LEU A 503 17.70 -35.58 10.57
CA LEU A 503 19.00 -35.26 11.15
C LEU A 503 20.17 -35.81 10.30
N MET A 504 19.99 -36.98 9.71
CA MET A 504 21.03 -37.63 8.91
C MET A 504 21.16 -37.05 7.50
N LEU A 505 20.06 -36.67 6.86
CA LEU A 505 20.07 -36.09 5.52
C LEU A 505 20.46 -34.61 5.53
N ASN A 506 20.16 -33.88 6.61
CA ASN A 506 20.52 -32.47 6.76
C ASN A 506 21.93 -32.33 7.34
N SER A 507 22.95 -32.55 6.52
CA SER A 507 24.37 -32.48 6.95
C SER A 507 24.88 -31.06 7.28
N TYR A 508 24.02 -30.02 7.34
CA TYR A 508 24.45 -28.63 7.60
C TYR A 508 23.80 -27.99 8.83
N GLU A 509 22.49 -28.13 9.04
CA GLU A 509 21.83 -27.57 10.24
C GLU A 509 22.06 -28.42 11.49
N VAL A 510 22.15 -29.74 11.34
CA VAL A 510 22.28 -30.67 12.47
C VAL A 510 23.65 -30.55 13.12
N LEU A 511 24.69 -30.38 12.30
CA LEU A 511 26.02 -30.04 12.78
C LEU A 511 26.02 -28.69 13.52
N LYS A 512 25.23 -27.71 13.06
CA LYS A 512 25.12 -26.38 13.67
C LYS A 512 24.34 -26.39 14.98
N GLU A 513 23.27 -27.18 15.04
CA GLU A 513 22.40 -27.35 16.21
C GLU A 513 23.05 -28.26 17.26
N GLN A 514 23.75 -29.31 16.84
CA GLN A 514 24.62 -30.11 17.72
C GLN A 514 25.80 -29.28 18.25
N LEU A 515 26.44 -28.43 17.43
CA LEU A 515 27.48 -27.52 17.92
C LEU A 515 26.90 -26.49 18.90
N ALA A 516 25.71 -25.95 18.62
CA ALA A 516 25.04 -24.98 19.49
C ALA A 516 24.62 -25.62 20.83
N ASN A 517 24.10 -26.85 20.81
CA ASN A 517 23.70 -27.60 22.00
C ASN A 517 24.91 -28.10 22.81
N GLU A 518 26.02 -28.48 22.16
CA GLU A 518 27.29 -28.80 22.85
C GLU A 518 27.94 -27.56 23.47
N LEU A 519 27.86 -26.40 22.80
CA LEU A 519 28.31 -25.13 23.35
C LEU A 519 27.46 -24.71 24.55
N GLN A 520 26.13 -24.86 24.49
CA GLN A 520 25.24 -24.59 25.63
C GLN A 520 25.37 -25.57 26.80
N ARG A 521 25.92 -26.77 26.58
CA ARG A 521 26.25 -27.72 27.67
C ARG A 521 27.64 -27.50 28.26
N LYS A 522 28.52 -26.77 27.58
CA LYS A 522 29.89 -26.46 28.04
C LYS A 522 30.02 -25.07 28.68
N PHE A 523 29.01 -24.21 28.55
CA PHE A 523 28.81 -22.99 29.32
C PHE A 523 27.69 -23.20 30.33
#